data_AF-A0A6N4QJA1-F1
#
_entry.id   AF-A0A6N4QJA1-F1
#
_cell.length_a   1.000
_cell.length_b   1.000
_cell.length_c   1.000
_cell.angle_alpha   90.00
_cell.angle_beta   90.00
_cell.angle_gamma   90.00
#
_symmetry.space_group_name_H-M   'P 1'
#
loop_
_entity.id
_entity.type
_entity.pdbx_description
1 polymer ?
#
loop_
_entity_poly.entity_id
_entity_poly.type
_entity_poly.pdbx_seq_one_letter_code
_entity_poly.pdbx_strand_id
1 'polypeptide(L)'
;MKLVYSKILILLAIGVSFTVTSAVFADSTYTNLTEPDQIRTFHEVTSKIRCICIPSITIKSCSFNNCTVSAKLKLFIENRIQKGETADQIVYKMVNGFGEEALTDPVIQKFVEAGNTGMANSVVFGFGENILATPDSTWINLSLILAGLLGFLLIYLYFKRKSPASSAKVESGKAVQQGQDSFQRYLSEIQEKQK
;
A
#
# COMPACT_ATOMS: atom_id res chain seq x y z
N MET A 1 -7.99 13.96 36.27
CA MET A 1 -6.80 13.83 35.40
C MET A 1 -6.56 12.42 34.85
N LYS A 2 -6.74 11.33 35.62
CA LYS A 2 -6.48 9.94 35.14
C LYS A 2 -7.33 9.48 33.94
N LEU A 3 -8.58 9.93 33.83
CA LEU A 3 -9.50 9.57 32.73
C LEU A 3 -9.14 10.18 31.36
N VAL A 4 -8.50 11.35 31.34
CA VAL A 4 -8.09 12.03 30.09
C VAL A 4 -6.83 11.37 29.52
N TYR A 5 -5.87 11.03 30.40
CA TYR A 5 -4.67 10.29 30.02
C TYR A 5 -4.98 8.89 29.49
N SER A 6 -5.97 8.19 30.06
CA SER A 6 -6.39 6.87 29.57
C SER A 6 -6.99 6.94 28.15
N LYS A 7 -7.80 7.96 27.84
CA LYS A 7 -8.35 8.16 26.49
C LYS A 7 -7.27 8.56 25.47
N ILE A 8 -6.30 9.37 25.89
CA ILE A 8 -5.15 9.74 25.05
C ILE A 8 -4.26 8.52 24.79
N LEU A 9 -3.97 7.69 25.80
CA LEU A 9 -3.21 6.45 25.67
C LEU A 9 -3.89 5.44 24.74
N ILE A 10 -5.21 5.32 24.78
CA ILE A 10 -5.96 4.43 23.88
C ILE A 10 -5.92 4.95 22.44
N LEU A 11 -6.08 6.26 22.22
CA LEU A 11 -5.96 6.85 20.88
C LEU A 11 -4.54 6.75 20.32
N LEU A 12 -3.53 6.88 21.18
CA LEU A 12 -2.12 6.75 20.81
C LEU A 12 -1.73 5.29 20.54
N ALA A 13 -2.29 4.34 21.29
CA ALA A 13 -2.13 2.90 21.04
C ALA A 13 -2.77 2.47 19.71
N ILE A 14 -3.96 2.97 19.38
CA ILE A 14 -4.62 2.70 18.08
C ILE A 14 -3.84 3.37 16.93
N GLY A 15 -3.29 4.57 17.14
CA GLY A 15 -2.44 5.25 16.17
C GLY A 15 -1.12 4.52 15.89
N VAL A 16 -0.47 3.99 16.94
CA VAL A 16 0.79 3.25 16.82
C VAL A 16 0.58 1.87 16.18
N SER A 17 -0.55 1.20 16.40
CA SER A 17 -0.87 -0.05 15.68
C SER A 17 -1.06 0.16 14.18
N PHE A 18 -1.39 1.36 13.71
CA PHE A 18 -1.53 1.67 12.28
C PHE A 18 -0.20 2.03 11.59
N THR A 19 0.86 2.35 12.36
CA THR A 19 2.17 2.71 11.81
C THR A 19 3.13 1.54 11.66
N VAL A 20 2.78 0.34 12.17
CA VAL A 20 3.61 -0.87 12.09
C VAL A 20 3.01 -1.92 11.13
N THR A 21 2.12 -1.52 10.24
CA THR A 21 1.90 -2.28 9.01
C THR A 21 3.05 -1.99 8.06
N SER A 22 4.22 -2.56 8.37
CA SER A 22 5.19 -2.90 7.33
C SER A 22 4.40 -3.54 6.20
N ALA A 23 4.43 -2.96 5.01
CA ALA A 23 3.74 -3.51 3.86
C ALA A 23 4.30 -4.91 3.61
N VAL A 24 3.63 -5.92 4.15
CA VAL A 24 3.88 -7.32 3.84
C VAL A 24 3.35 -7.48 2.43
N PHE A 25 4.16 -7.07 1.46
CA PHE A 25 3.94 -7.41 0.07
C PHE A 25 4.17 -8.91 -0.02
N ALA A 26 3.08 -9.68 0.05
CA ALA A 26 3.10 -11.09 -0.30
C ALA A 26 3.41 -11.17 -1.80
N ASP A 27 4.70 -11.26 -2.13
CA ASP A 27 5.14 -11.36 -3.51
C ASP A 27 4.83 -12.77 -4.03
N SER A 28 3.93 -12.84 -5.02
CA SER A 28 3.31 -14.08 -5.49
C SER A 28 4.04 -14.76 -6.63
N THR A 29 5.27 -14.33 -6.98
CA THR A 29 6.03 -14.94 -8.07
C THR A 29 7.09 -15.90 -7.53
N TYR A 30 7.06 -17.13 -8.05
CA TYR A 30 8.09 -18.13 -7.81
C TYR A 30 9.40 -17.74 -8.53
N THR A 31 10.53 -17.96 -7.86
CA THR A 31 11.89 -17.82 -8.41
C THR A 31 12.82 -18.89 -7.82
N ASN A 32 13.83 -19.31 -8.59
CA ASN A 32 14.87 -20.23 -8.11
C ASN A 32 16.07 -19.52 -7.46
N LEU A 33 16.09 -18.19 -7.45
CA LEU A 33 17.16 -17.40 -6.85
C LEU A 33 17.10 -17.51 -5.33
N THR A 34 18.26 -17.64 -4.69
CA THR A 34 18.38 -17.78 -3.23
C THR A 34 18.85 -16.49 -2.55
N GLU A 35 19.64 -15.68 -3.26
CA GLU A 35 20.23 -14.46 -2.70
C GLU A 35 19.18 -13.32 -2.64
N PRO A 36 19.02 -12.64 -1.49
CA PRO A 36 17.99 -11.59 -1.33
C PRO A 36 18.08 -10.46 -2.37
N ASP A 37 19.29 -10.03 -2.72
CA ASP A 37 19.50 -8.96 -3.70
C ASP A 37 19.13 -9.40 -5.12
N GLN A 38 19.37 -10.68 -5.45
CA GLN A 38 18.97 -11.25 -6.74
C GLN A 38 17.44 -11.38 -6.82
N ILE A 39 16.80 -11.84 -5.74
CA ILE A 39 15.34 -11.93 -5.64
C ILE A 39 14.70 -10.54 -5.79
N ARG A 40 15.27 -9.52 -5.13
CA ARG A 40 14.81 -8.13 -5.27
C ARG A 40 14.93 -7.64 -6.71
N THR A 41 16.08 -7.89 -7.35
CA THR A 41 16.32 -7.54 -8.76
C THR A 41 15.31 -8.25 -9.67
N PHE A 42 15.03 -9.53 -9.42
CA PHE A 42 14.04 -10.30 -10.15
C PHE A 42 12.64 -9.71 -10.02
N HIS A 43 12.20 -9.36 -8.82
CA HIS A 43 10.90 -8.72 -8.60
C HIS A 43 10.81 -7.34 -9.27
N GLU A 44 11.91 -6.60 -9.29
CA GLU A 44 11.97 -5.30 -9.96
C GLU A 44 11.82 -5.45 -11.49
N VAL A 45 12.59 -6.33 -12.13
CA VAL A 45 12.46 -6.60 -13.57
C VAL A 45 11.06 -7.12 -13.89
N THR A 46 10.59 -8.13 -13.16
CA THR A 46 9.32 -8.81 -13.47
C THR A 46 8.09 -7.92 -13.24
N SER A 47 8.19 -6.89 -12.40
CA SER A 47 7.13 -5.88 -12.24
C SER A 47 7.14 -4.81 -13.32
N LYS A 48 8.30 -4.52 -13.94
CA LYS A 48 8.46 -3.56 -15.03
C LYS A 48 8.11 -4.13 -16.42
N ILE A 49 7.92 -5.45 -16.55
CA ILE A 49 7.71 -6.15 -17.83
C ILE A 49 6.29 -6.73 -17.90
N ARG A 50 5.57 -6.46 -18.99
CA ARG A 50 4.23 -6.99 -19.28
C ARG A 50 4.29 -8.47 -19.67
N CYS A 51 3.25 -9.21 -19.30
CA CYS A 51 3.05 -10.56 -19.80
C CYS A 51 2.68 -10.52 -21.28
N ILE A 52 3.47 -11.20 -22.12
CA ILE A 52 3.21 -11.26 -23.57
C ILE A 52 1.88 -11.96 -23.87
N CYS A 53 1.53 -12.97 -23.07
CA CYS A 53 0.28 -13.71 -23.26
C CYS A 53 -0.94 -12.94 -22.76
N ILE A 54 -0.78 -12.07 -21.76
CA ILE A 54 -1.86 -11.30 -21.14
C ILE A 54 -1.32 -9.87 -20.87
N PRO A 55 -1.38 -8.97 -21.86
CA PRO A 55 -0.74 -7.65 -21.77
C PRO A 55 -1.29 -6.72 -20.68
N SER A 56 -2.44 -7.07 -20.08
CA SER A 56 -3.04 -6.34 -18.96
C SER A 56 -2.38 -6.63 -17.60
N ILE A 57 -1.45 -7.59 -17.52
CA ILE A 57 -0.74 -7.93 -16.29
C ILE A 57 0.77 -7.88 -16.49
N THR A 58 1.51 -7.74 -15.39
CA THR A 58 2.98 -7.90 -15.39
C THR A 58 3.36 -9.39 -15.47
N ILE A 59 4.59 -9.69 -15.90
CA ILE A 59 5.07 -11.08 -15.84
C ILE A 59 5.14 -11.57 -14.40
N LYS A 60 5.43 -10.68 -13.43
CA LYS A 60 5.40 -10.99 -11.99
C LYS A 60 4.07 -11.64 -11.60
N SER A 61 2.95 -11.05 -12.01
CA SER A 61 1.59 -11.52 -11.67
C SER A 61 1.12 -12.75 -12.45
N CYS A 62 1.90 -13.27 -13.41
CA CYS A 62 1.53 -14.46 -14.16
C CYS A 62 1.58 -15.71 -13.27
N SER A 63 0.40 -16.31 -13.01
CA SER A 63 0.20 -17.49 -12.17
C SER A 63 0.50 -18.83 -12.86
N PHE A 64 0.71 -18.80 -14.18
CA PHE A 64 1.04 -20.00 -14.96
C PHE A 64 2.52 -20.32 -14.85
N ASN A 65 2.88 -21.07 -13.80
CA ASN A 65 4.26 -21.51 -13.55
C ASN A 65 4.86 -22.35 -14.70
N ASN A 66 4.01 -22.97 -15.53
CA ASN A 66 4.42 -23.73 -16.72
C ASN A 66 4.03 -23.05 -18.04
N CYS A 67 3.80 -21.73 -18.04
CA CYS A 67 3.59 -20.98 -19.28
C CYS A 67 4.81 -21.08 -20.19
N THR A 68 4.59 -21.49 -21.44
CA THR A 68 5.66 -21.67 -22.45
C THR A 68 6.45 -20.40 -22.71
N VAL A 69 5.84 -19.22 -22.52
CA VAL A 69 6.47 -17.92 -22.71
C VAL A 69 6.90 -17.30 -21.39
N SER A 70 5.94 -17.00 -20.52
CA SER A 70 6.20 -16.22 -19.30
C SER A 70 7.14 -16.94 -18.33
N ALA A 71 7.00 -18.25 -18.14
CA ALA A 71 7.87 -18.99 -17.24
C ALA A 71 9.30 -19.08 -17.78
N LYS A 72 9.45 -19.25 -19.11
CA LYS A 72 10.76 -19.24 -19.76
C LYS A 72 11.41 -17.85 -19.69
N LEU A 73 10.67 -16.77 -19.94
CA LEU A 73 11.21 -15.42 -19.76
C LEU A 73 11.64 -15.14 -18.32
N LYS A 74 10.90 -15.62 -17.31
CA LYS A 74 11.32 -15.55 -15.90
C LYS A 74 12.66 -16.27 -15.69
N LEU A 75 12.81 -17.51 -16.17
CA LEU A 75 14.09 -18.24 -16.08
C LEU A 75 15.23 -17.53 -16.81
N PHE A 76 14.96 -16.96 -17.99
CA PHE A 76 15.95 -16.18 -18.72
C PHE A 76 16.39 -14.95 -17.92
N ILE A 77 15.46 -14.23 -17.28
CA ILE A 77 15.76 -13.12 -16.38
C ILE A 77 16.61 -13.57 -15.20
N GLU A 78 16.28 -14.71 -14.57
CA GLU A 78 17.10 -15.31 -13.51
C GLU A 78 18.55 -15.54 -13.98
N ASN A 79 18.74 -16.11 -15.17
CA ASN A 79 20.07 -16.33 -15.76
C ASN A 79 20.84 -15.01 -15.97
N ARG A 80 20.15 -13.92 -16.36
CA ARG A 80 20.78 -12.60 -16.52
C ARG A 80 21.21 -12.01 -15.18
N ILE A 81 20.38 -12.16 -14.15
CA ILE A 81 20.68 -11.72 -12.78
C ILE A 81 21.89 -12.49 -12.24
N GLN A 82 21.95 -13.81 -12.47
CA GLN A 82 23.11 -14.63 -12.07
C GLN A 82 24.40 -14.23 -12.81
N LYS A 83 24.30 -13.67 -14.02
CA LYS A 83 25.44 -13.08 -14.75
C LYS A 83 25.84 -11.69 -14.23
N GLY A 84 25.17 -11.17 -13.20
CA GLY A 84 25.45 -9.87 -12.59
C GLY A 84 24.79 -8.68 -13.29
N GLU A 85 23.82 -8.91 -14.18
CA GLU A 85 23.07 -7.82 -14.80
C GLU A 85 22.09 -7.18 -13.81
N THR A 86 22.05 -5.85 -13.79
CA THR A 86 21.12 -5.06 -12.96
C THR A 86 19.72 -5.03 -13.55
N ALA A 87 18.72 -4.68 -12.73
CA ALA A 87 17.32 -4.59 -13.19
C ALA A 87 17.15 -3.66 -14.41
N ASP A 88 17.77 -2.48 -14.36
CA ASP A 88 17.64 -1.50 -15.43
C ASP A 88 18.34 -1.94 -16.72
N GLN A 89 19.48 -2.63 -16.62
CA GLN A 89 20.14 -3.23 -17.79
C GLN A 89 19.26 -4.30 -18.45
N ILE A 90 18.65 -5.18 -17.64
CA ILE A 90 17.78 -6.24 -18.15
C ILE A 90 16.54 -5.63 -18.80
N VAL A 91 15.90 -4.64 -18.17
CA VAL A 91 14.72 -3.95 -18.74
C VAL A 91 15.09 -3.20 -20.02
N TYR A 92 16.22 -2.50 -20.03
CA TYR A 92 16.72 -1.82 -21.23
C TYR A 92 16.92 -2.81 -22.39
N LYS A 93 17.54 -3.96 -22.13
CA LYS A 93 17.76 -5.00 -23.15
C LYS A 93 16.47 -5.74 -23.53
N MET A 94 15.47 -5.84 -22.66
CA MET A 94 14.14 -6.33 -23.04
C MET A 94 13.48 -5.40 -24.08
N VAL A 95 13.71 -4.08 -23.97
CA VAL A 95 13.18 -3.12 -24.95
C VAL A 95 14.00 -3.14 -26.24
N ASN A 96 15.33 -3.09 -26.12
CA ASN A 96 16.25 -2.79 -27.23
C ASN A 96 16.98 -4.01 -27.82
N GLY A 97 16.84 -5.18 -27.19
CA GLY A 97 17.51 -6.41 -27.59
C GLY A 97 18.69 -6.78 -26.68
N PHE A 98 18.87 -8.09 -26.51
CA PHE A 98 20.01 -8.69 -25.82
C PHE A 98 21.15 -9.07 -26.77
N GLY A 99 20.99 -8.86 -28.08
CA GLY A 99 21.96 -9.28 -29.09
C GLY A 99 21.95 -10.78 -29.37
N GLU A 100 22.71 -11.21 -30.38
CA GLU A 100 22.77 -12.61 -30.81
C GLU A 100 23.35 -13.54 -29.72
N GLU A 101 24.12 -13.00 -28.78
CA GLU A 101 24.61 -13.73 -27.61
C GLU A 101 23.47 -14.31 -26.76
N ALA A 102 22.26 -13.77 -26.84
CA ALA A 102 21.10 -14.31 -26.16
C ALA A 102 20.74 -15.72 -26.63
N LEU A 103 21.06 -16.08 -27.87
CA LEU A 103 20.81 -17.42 -28.45
C LEU A 103 21.71 -18.50 -27.83
N THR A 104 22.75 -18.12 -27.10
CA THR A 104 23.57 -19.06 -26.33
C THR A 104 22.89 -19.51 -25.03
N ASP A 105 21.84 -18.81 -24.59
CA ASP A 105 21.11 -19.18 -23.39
C ASP A 105 20.24 -20.43 -23.63
N PRO A 106 20.37 -21.49 -22.82
CA PRO A 106 19.59 -22.72 -22.98
C PRO A 106 18.07 -22.49 -22.93
N VAL A 107 17.62 -21.42 -22.27
CA VAL A 107 16.20 -21.06 -22.22
C VAL A 107 15.72 -20.52 -23.56
N ILE A 108 16.56 -19.72 -24.23
CA ILE A 108 16.24 -19.13 -25.54
C ILE A 108 16.32 -20.18 -26.65
N GLN A 109 17.28 -21.10 -26.58
CA GLN A 109 17.36 -22.23 -27.51
C GLN A 109 16.09 -23.07 -27.52
N LYS A 110 15.48 -23.31 -26.34
CA LYS A 110 14.20 -24.02 -26.24
C LYS A 110 13.05 -23.32 -26.95
N PHE A 111 13.07 -22.00 -27.09
CA PHE A 111 12.08 -21.31 -27.93
C PHE A 111 12.29 -21.62 -29.41
N VAL A 112 13.54 -21.64 -29.87
CA VAL A 112 13.89 -21.98 -31.26
C VAL A 112 13.53 -23.44 -31.56
N GLU A 113 13.90 -24.37 -30.69
CA GLU A 113 13.60 -25.81 -30.81
C GLU A 113 12.09 -26.08 -30.84
N ALA A 114 11.31 -25.32 -30.09
CA ALA A 114 9.85 -25.41 -30.09
C ALA A 114 9.18 -24.72 -31.29
N GLY A 115 9.95 -24.21 -32.26
CA GLY A 115 9.45 -23.49 -33.43
C GLY A 115 8.96 -22.07 -33.13
N ASN A 116 9.19 -21.54 -31.93
CA ASN A 116 8.81 -20.19 -31.52
C ASN A 116 9.95 -19.19 -31.82
N THR A 117 10.32 -19.09 -33.08
CA THR A 117 11.41 -18.20 -33.54
C THR A 117 11.08 -16.73 -33.35
N GLY A 118 9.81 -16.35 -33.40
CA GLY A 118 9.35 -14.98 -33.11
C GLY A 118 9.74 -14.52 -31.71
N MET A 119 9.57 -15.39 -30.70
CA MET A 119 9.97 -15.09 -29.32
C MET A 119 11.48 -14.95 -29.17
N ALA A 120 12.25 -15.87 -29.77
CA ALA A 120 13.70 -15.81 -29.74
C ALA A 120 14.21 -14.51 -30.40
N ASN A 121 13.63 -14.14 -31.55
CA ASN A 121 13.95 -12.89 -32.23
C ASN A 121 13.60 -11.66 -31.39
N SER A 122 12.46 -11.64 -30.70
CA SER A 122 12.12 -10.54 -29.80
C SER A 122 13.09 -10.40 -28.63
N VAL A 123 13.71 -11.48 -28.15
CA VAL A 123 14.76 -11.38 -27.13
C VAL A 123 16.06 -10.83 -27.74
N VAL A 124 16.43 -11.26 -28.94
CA VAL A 124 17.66 -10.82 -29.62
C VAL A 124 17.58 -9.35 -30.04
N PHE A 125 16.49 -8.96 -30.70
CA PHE A 125 16.32 -7.64 -31.33
C PHE A 125 15.51 -6.66 -30.48
N GLY A 126 14.88 -7.13 -29.39
CA GLY A 126 14.06 -6.33 -28.50
C GLY A 126 12.56 -6.49 -28.74
N PHE A 127 11.79 -6.35 -27.67
CA PHE A 127 10.33 -6.39 -27.69
C PHE A 127 9.71 -5.01 -28.00
N GLY A 128 10.49 -3.93 -27.96
CA GLY A 128 10.03 -2.55 -28.05
C GLY A 128 9.37 -2.04 -26.76
N GLU A 129 9.03 -0.75 -26.72
CA GLU A 129 8.51 -0.08 -25.51
C GLU A 129 7.19 -0.67 -24.99
N ASN A 130 6.43 -1.33 -25.87
CA ASN A 130 5.17 -1.99 -25.51
C ASN A 130 5.37 -3.14 -24.52
N ILE A 131 6.60 -3.62 -24.30
CA ILE A 131 6.89 -4.63 -23.27
C ILE A 131 6.86 -4.05 -21.84
N LEU A 132 6.97 -2.73 -21.67
CA LEU A 132 7.06 -2.10 -20.36
C LEU A 132 5.70 -2.04 -19.68
N ALA A 133 5.57 -2.55 -18.46
CA ALA A 133 4.34 -2.44 -17.71
C ALA A 133 3.99 -0.98 -17.42
N THR A 134 2.75 -0.59 -17.72
CA THR A 134 2.23 0.69 -17.27
C THR A 134 2.03 0.62 -15.76
N PRO A 135 2.50 1.61 -14.98
CA PRO A 135 2.29 1.63 -13.55
C PRO A 135 0.79 1.60 -13.25
N ASP A 136 0.41 0.93 -12.15
CA ASP A 136 -0.95 0.96 -11.65
C ASP A 136 -1.44 2.41 -11.55
N SER A 137 -2.67 2.65 -12.01
CA SER A 137 -3.20 4.00 -12.11
C SER A 137 -3.11 4.72 -10.76
N THR A 138 -2.28 5.76 -10.70
CA THR A 138 -2.06 6.57 -9.50
C THR A 138 -3.37 7.12 -8.93
N TRP A 139 -4.39 7.23 -9.77
CA TRP A 139 -5.76 7.58 -9.39
C TRP A 139 -6.42 6.58 -8.42
N ILE A 140 -6.14 5.28 -8.54
CA ILE A 140 -6.72 4.27 -7.64
C ILE A 140 -6.19 4.51 -6.22
N ASN A 141 -4.87 4.65 -6.06
CA ASN A 141 -4.26 4.93 -4.76
C ASN A 141 -4.78 6.24 -4.17
N LEU A 142 -4.86 7.29 -4.99
CA LEU A 142 -5.37 8.59 -4.56
C LEU A 142 -6.84 8.49 -4.10
N SER A 143 -7.70 7.81 -4.86
CA SER A 143 -9.11 7.62 -4.50
C SER A 143 -9.28 6.82 -3.21
N LEU A 144 -8.47 5.79 -2.97
CA LEU A 144 -8.49 5.03 -1.72
C LEU A 144 -8.09 5.89 -0.52
N ILE A 145 -7.05 6.73 -0.67
CA ILE A 145 -6.64 7.68 0.38
C ILE A 145 -7.76 8.68 0.68
N LEU A 146 -8.34 9.28 -0.36
CA LEU A 146 -9.45 10.22 -0.21
C LEU A 146 -10.67 9.57 0.46
N ALA A 147 -11.03 8.35 0.07
CA ALA A 147 -12.12 7.60 0.68
C ALA A 147 -11.82 7.29 2.16
N GLY A 148 -10.58 6.91 2.49
CA GLY A 148 -10.14 6.67 3.86
C GLY A 148 -10.21 7.92 4.73
N LEU A 149 -9.73 9.06 4.22
CA LEU A 149 -9.79 10.36 4.91
C LEU A 149 -11.25 10.81 5.12
N LEU A 150 -12.10 10.65 4.11
CA LEU A 150 -13.52 10.98 4.20
C LEU A 150 -14.24 10.10 5.24
N GLY A 151 -13.95 8.80 5.23
CA GLY A 151 -14.47 7.85 6.21
C GLY A 151 -14.07 8.22 7.64
N PHE A 152 -12.80 8.53 7.86
CA PHE A 152 -12.30 8.97 9.16
C PHE A 152 -12.97 10.27 9.63
N LEU A 153 -13.14 11.25 8.73
CA LEU A 153 -13.81 12.51 9.02
C LEU A 153 -15.28 12.31 9.40
N LEU A 154 -16.00 11.44 8.69
CA LEU A 154 -17.40 11.11 9.01
C LEU A 154 -17.53 10.41 10.37
N ILE A 155 -16.63 9.47 10.68
CA ILE A 155 -16.57 8.82 12.00
C ILE A 155 -16.31 9.85 13.10
N TYR A 156 -15.33 10.73 12.91
CA TYR A 156 -15.01 11.81 13.85
C TYR A 156 -16.22 12.73 14.09
N LEU A 157 -16.90 13.17 13.03
CA LEU A 157 -18.09 14.02 13.14
C LEU A 157 -19.26 13.29 13.84
N TYR A 158 -19.44 11.99 13.58
CA TYR A 158 -20.45 11.17 14.25
C TYR A 158 -20.23 11.11 15.76
N PHE A 159 -19.01 10.81 16.21
CA PHE A 159 -18.69 10.79 17.64
C PHE A 159 -18.75 12.18 18.27
N LYS A 160 -18.31 13.24 17.57
CA LYS A 160 -18.43 14.62 18.04
C LYS A 160 -19.89 15.03 18.25
N ARG A 161 -20.79 14.65 17.34
CA ARG A 161 -22.24 14.93 17.44
C ARG A 161 -22.92 14.10 18.54
N LYS A 162 -22.44 12.89 18.80
CA LYS A 162 -22.95 11.99 19.85
C LYS A 162 -22.36 12.25 21.23
N SER A 163 -21.31 13.06 21.34
CA SER A 163 -20.69 13.46 22.61
C SER A 163 -21.61 14.46 23.33
N PRO A 164 -22.26 14.10 24.46
CA PRO A 164 -23.06 15.03 25.24
C PRO A 164 -22.14 15.87 26.12
N ALA A 165 -21.24 16.64 25.51
CA ALA A 165 -20.33 17.55 26.20
C ALA A 165 -20.86 18.99 26.19
N SER A 166 -22.18 19.18 26.17
CA SER A 166 -22.82 20.49 26.37
C SER A 166 -23.93 20.52 27.43
N SER A 167 -24.26 19.40 28.07
CA SER A 167 -25.27 19.41 29.16
C SER A 167 -24.68 19.62 30.55
N ALA A 168 -23.39 19.34 30.78
CA ALA A 168 -22.78 19.43 32.11
C ALA A 168 -22.46 20.88 32.58
N LYS A 169 -22.53 21.88 31.69
CA LYS A 169 -22.23 23.29 32.06
C LYS A 169 -23.46 24.06 32.53
N VAL A 170 -24.67 23.54 32.31
CA VAL A 170 -25.93 24.23 32.64
C VAL A 170 -26.41 23.92 34.07
N GLU A 171 -26.13 22.73 34.61
CA GLU A 171 -26.53 22.38 35.98
C GLU A 171 -25.71 23.10 37.06
N SER A 172 -24.41 23.31 36.84
CA SER A 172 -23.54 23.99 37.82
C SER A 172 -23.89 25.47 37.98
N GLY A 173 -24.44 26.14 36.95
CA GLY A 173 -24.84 27.55 37.03
C GLY A 173 -26.15 27.75 37.81
N LYS A 174 -27.13 26.85 37.61
CA LYS A 174 -28.43 26.92 38.29
C LYS A 174 -28.34 26.57 39.78
N ALA A 175 -27.51 25.59 40.15
CA ALA A 175 -27.31 25.24 41.56
C ALA A 175 -26.63 26.36 42.38
N VAL A 176 -25.72 27.11 41.76
CA VAL A 176 -25.03 28.25 42.40
C VAL A 176 -25.96 29.46 42.53
N GLN A 177 -26.78 29.77 41.52
CA GLN A 177 -27.80 30.84 41.61
C GLN A 177 -28.89 30.54 42.64
N GLN A 178 -29.38 29.30 42.70
CA GLN A 178 -30.40 28.90 43.67
C GLN A 178 -29.88 28.93 45.13
N GLY A 179 -28.59 28.67 45.34
CA GLY A 179 -27.94 28.83 46.65
C GLY A 179 -27.78 30.30 47.07
N GLN A 180 -27.49 31.20 46.13
CA GLN A 180 -27.37 32.63 46.42
C GLN A 180 -28.71 33.29 46.74
N ASP A 181 -29.77 32.96 45.98
CA ASP A 181 -31.12 33.49 46.21
C ASP A 181 -31.71 33.03 47.56
N SER A 182 -31.49 31.77 47.94
CA SER A 182 -31.96 31.23 49.22
C SER A 182 -31.21 31.83 50.41
N PHE A 183 -29.91 32.09 50.27
CA PHE A 183 -29.11 32.75 51.31
C PHE A 183 -29.51 34.22 51.51
N GLN A 184 -29.76 34.97 50.42
CA GLN A 184 -30.26 36.35 50.51
C GLN A 184 -31.62 36.43 51.19
N ARG A 185 -32.52 35.49 50.90
CA ARG A 185 -33.84 35.42 51.54
C ARG A 185 -33.74 35.19 53.05
N TYR A 186 -32.83 34.30 53.48
CA TYR A 186 -32.57 34.06 54.90
C TYR A 186 -32.04 35.30 55.62
N LEU A 187 -31.11 36.04 55.01
CA LEU A 187 -30.60 37.29 55.59
C LEU A 187 -31.69 38.35 55.72
N SER A 188 -32.58 38.48 54.74
CA SER A 188 -33.71 39.42 54.83
C SER A 188 -34.70 39.05 55.94
N GLU A 189 -34.98 37.77 56.14
CA GLU A 189 -35.87 37.32 57.22
C GLU A 189 -35.27 37.56 58.62
N ILE A 190 -33.95 37.40 58.78
CA ILE A 190 -33.29 37.75 60.05
C ILE A 190 -33.38 39.24 60.32
N GLN A 191 -33.13 40.07 59.31
CA GLN A 191 -33.13 41.52 59.46
C GLN A 191 -34.53 42.08 59.80
N GLU A 192 -35.59 41.46 59.29
CA GLU A 192 -36.98 41.80 59.64
C GLU A 192 -37.35 41.39 61.08
N LYS A 193 -36.85 40.24 61.56
CA LYS A 193 -37.11 39.74 62.92
C LYS A 193 -36.33 40.44 64.03
N GLN A 194 -35.37 41.30 63.69
CA GLN A 194 -34.56 42.08 64.64
C GLN A 194 -35.05 43.54 64.75
N LYS A 195 -36.20 43.87 64.16
CA LYS A 195 -36.83 45.20 64.19
C LYS A 195 -38.12 45.16 65.00
#